data_AF-A0A8S3IVU3-F1
#
_entry.id   AF-A0A8S3IVU3-F1
#
_cell.length_a   1.000
_cell.length_b   1.000
_cell.length_c   1.000
_cell.angle_alpha   90.00
_cell.angle_beta   90.00
_cell.angle_gamma   90.00
#
_symmetry.space_group_name_H-M   'P 1'
#
loop_
_entity.id
_entity.type
_entity.pdbx_description
1 polymer ?
#
loop_
_entity_poly.entity_id
_entity_poly.type
_entity_poly.pdbx_seq_one_letter_code
_entity_poly.pdbx_strand_id
1 'polypeptide(L)'
;MAHPENINNVQYQYNGMQAILFNKLKESRQQFPDYDSKPIHVLAAVHDNVDGQLELCLQQESKEHTGERIVLIPYHLENSHWIGILMEFHSNGQIKRAEYIGSVNGLDDVPDGLQKQFTKVYPNGSLQVKSVQKQNDSNNSTALTVDNLLIAANVRLPTNINCSTEETSTLSSATYTPKEECR
;
A
#
# COMPACT_ATOMS: atom_id res chain seq x y z
N MET A 1 -0.86 -26.83 21.10
CA MET A 1 0.20 -25.94 21.66
C MET A 1 1.19 -25.70 20.55
N ALA A 2 1.19 -24.51 19.94
CA ALA A 2 2.13 -24.18 18.88
C ALA A 2 3.47 -23.77 19.51
N HIS A 3 4.58 -24.35 19.03
CA HIS A 3 5.92 -24.08 19.52
C HIS A 3 6.38 -22.66 19.16
N PRO A 4 6.93 -21.89 20.11
CA PRO A 4 7.36 -20.49 19.89
C PRO A 4 8.62 -20.35 19.02
N GLU A 5 9.30 -21.44 18.66
CA GLU A 5 10.57 -21.39 17.94
C GLU A 5 10.45 -21.15 16.43
N ASN A 6 9.24 -21.23 15.86
CA ASN A 6 9.03 -21.10 14.40
C ASN A 6 8.71 -19.66 13.94
N ILE A 7 8.41 -18.74 14.87
CA ILE A 7 7.98 -17.37 14.52
C ILE A 7 9.16 -16.52 14.04
N ASN A 8 10.33 -16.70 14.66
CA ASN A 8 11.52 -15.92 14.34
C ASN A 8 12.07 -16.23 12.94
N ASN A 9 11.94 -17.47 12.45
CA ASN A 9 12.50 -17.87 11.16
C ASN A 9 11.64 -17.38 9.97
N VAL A 10 10.31 -17.31 10.15
CA VAL A 10 9.37 -16.77 9.15
C VAL A 10 9.53 -15.25 9.01
N GLN A 11 9.82 -14.55 10.11
CA GLN A 11 10.00 -13.09 10.13
C GLN A 11 11.20 -12.63 9.28
N TYR A 12 12.26 -13.44 9.13
CA TYR A 12 13.42 -13.09 8.31
C TYR A 12 13.19 -13.23 6.80
N GLN A 13 12.34 -14.16 6.34
CA GLN A 13 12.17 -14.44 4.90
C GLN A 13 11.30 -13.42 4.15
N TYR A 14 10.44 -12.66 4.84
CA TYR A 14 9.45 -11.79 4.20
C TYR A 14 9.55 -10.30 4.59
N ASN A 15 10.66 -9.91 5.22
CA ASN A 15 11.10 -8.50 5.34
C ASN A 15 11.15 -7.77 3.99
N GLY A 16 11.23 -8.49 2.86
CA GLY A 16 11.24 -7.90 1.52
C GLY A 16 10.00 -7.06 1.23
N MET A 17 8.80 -7.55 1.54
CA MET A 17 7.56 -6.83 1.24
C MET A 17 7.41 -5.58 2.12
N GLN A 18 7.69 -5.71 3.43
CA GLN A 18 7.74 -4.59 4.35
C GLN A 18 8.77 -3.55 3.91
N ALA A 19 9.97 -3.99 3.52
CA ALA A 19 11.05 -3.12 3.07
C ALA A 19 10.71 -2.37 1.79
N ILE A 20 10.09 -3.03 0.80
CA ILE A 20 9.65 -2.37 -0.45
C ILE A 20 8.61 -1.29 -0.14
N LEU A 21 7.61 -1.61 0.68
CA LEU A 21 6.57 -0.66 1.06
C LEU A 21 7.13 0.52 1.86
N PHE A 22 8.02 0.25 2.82
CA PHE A 22 8.69 1.28 3.61
C PHE A 22 9.58 2.19 2.74
N ASN A 23 10.34 1.61 1.80
CA ASN A 23 11.19 2.38 0.90
C ASN A 23 10.37 3.28 -0.03
N LYS A 24 9.30 2.77 -0.65
CA LYS A 24 8.41 3.60 -1.48
C LYS A 24 7.74 4.72 -0.70
N LEU A 25 7.32 4.46 0.55
CA LEU A 25 6.80 5.50 1.44
C LEU A 25 7.86 6.58 1.73
N LYS A 26 9.10 6.16 2.01
CA LYS A 26 10.21 7.09 2.25
C LYS A 26 10.53 7.93 1.00
N GLU A 27 10.58 7.32 -0.17
CA GLU A 27 10.79 8.01 -1.45
C GLU A 27 9.69 9.05 -1.72
N SER A 28 8.43 8.67 -1.50
CA SER A 28 7.30 9.60 -1.61
C SER A 28 7.47 10.82 -0.70
N ARG A 29 7.80 10.62 0.58
CA ARG A 29 8.02 11.71 1.53
C ARG A 29 9.21 12.60 1.18
N GLN A 30 10.25 12.03 0.57
CA GLN A 30 11.39 12.80 0.09
C GLN A 30 11.01 13.68 -1.11
N GLN A 31 10.13 13.21 -1.99
CA GLN A 31 9.66 13.95 -3.16
C GLN A 31 8.54 14.95 -2.82
N PHE A 32 7.72 14.63 -1.82
CA PHE A 32 6.52 15.39 -1.44
C PHE A 32 6.47 15.63 0.08
N PRO A 33 7.40 16.41 0.67
CA PRO A 33 7.54 16.56 2.12
C PRO A 33 6.31 17.20 2.80
N ASP A 34 5.55 18.02 2.09
CA ASP A 34 4.37 18.74 2.63
C ASP A 34 3.05 17.96 2.48
N TYR A 35 3.07 16.77 1.87
CA TYR A 35 1.85 16.07 1.47
C TYR A 35 1.27 15.18 2.57
N ASP A 36 2.11 14.60 3.43
CA ASP A 36 1.70 13.67 4.49
C ASP A 36 1.96 14.25 5.88
N SER A 37 0.91 14.76 6.54
CA SER A 37 1.01 15.28 7.91
C SER A 37 0.87 14.19 8.99
N LYS A 38 0.37 13.00 8.64
CA LYS A 38 0.11 11.93 9.61
C LYS A 38 1.27 10.93 9.69
N PRO A 39 1.64 10.46 10.89
CA PRO A 39 2.53 9.31 11.04
C PRO A 39 1.97 8.08 10.31
N ILE A 40 2.82 7.38 9.56
CA ILE A 40 2.47 6.14 8.87
C ILE A 40 3.47 5.08 9.32
N HIS A 41 2.96 3.99 9.90
CA HIS A 41 3.74 2.86 10.37
C HIS A 41 3.54 1.68 9.42
N VAL A 42 4.66 1.09 8.97
CA VAL A 42 4.63 -0.09 8.11
C VAL A 42 5.02 -1.30 8.96
N LEU A 43 4.08 -2.20 9.23
CA LEU A 43 4.33 -3.41 10.01
C LEU A 43 4.94 -4.51 9.15
N ALA A 44 5.46 -5.53 9.83
CA ALA A 44 5.94 -6.75 9.17
C ALA A 44 4.81 -7.42 8.39
N ALA A 45 5.18 -8.12 7.32
CA ALA A 45 4.23 -8.93 6.56
C ALA A 45 3.62 -10.03 7.44
N VAL A 46 2.32 -10.23 7.30
CA VAL A 46 1.56 -11.28 7.99
C VAL A 46 1.17 -12.37 7.01
N HIS A 47 1.16 -13.62 7.44
CA HIS A 47 0.79 -14.77 6.64
C HIS A 47 -0.45 -15.44 7.22
N ASP A 48 -1.37 -15.80 6.34
CA ASP A 48 -2.61 -16.48 6.72
C ASP A 48 -2.35 -17.90 7.28
N ASN A 49 -1.30 -18.57 6.80
CA ASN A 49 -0.92 -19.91 7.24
C ASN A 49 -0.28 -19.96 8.65
N VAL A 50 -0.09 -18.81 9.32
CA VAL A 50 0.40 -18.73 10.69
C VAL A 50 -0.71 -18.25 11.61
N ASP A 51 -1.33 -19.21 12.29
CA ASP A 51 -2.42 -18.95 13.24
C ASP A 51 -2.09 -17.85 14.25
N GLY A 52 -2.92 -16.82 14.30
CA GLY A 52 -2.82 -15.72 15.28
C GLY A 52 -1.71 -14.70 14.97
N GLN A 53 -1.01 -14.80 13.84
CA GLN A 53 0.05 -13.84 13.52
C GLN A 53 -0.47 -12.41 13.36
N LEU A 54 -1.66 -12.23 12.76
CA LEU A 54 -2.28 -10.92 12.66
C LEU A 54 -2.61 -10.36 14.04
N GLU A 55 -3.21 -11.19 14.91
CA GLU A 55 -3.56 -10.83 16.27
C GLU A 55 -2.32 -10.34 17.05
N LEU A 56 -1.23 -11.10 17.01
CA LEU A 56 0.03 -10.74 17.68
C LEU A 56 0.62 -9.44 17.13
N CYS A 57 0.63 -9.28 15.80
CA CYS A 57 1.14 -8.08 15.13
C CYS A 57 0.37 -6.83 15.57
N LEU A 58 -0.96 -6.90 15.60
CA LEU A 58 -1.83 -5.81 16.03
C LEU A 58 -1.72 -5.53 17.54
N GLN A 59 -1.59 -6.57 18.37
CA GLN A 59 -1.36 -6.39 19.81
C GLN A 59 -0.05 -5.66 20.08
N GLN A 60 1.02 -5.98 19.36
CA GLN A 60 2.29 -5.29 19.49
C GLN A 60 2.18 -3.83 19.03
N GLU A 61 1.58 -3.60 17.87
CA GLU A 61 1.34 -2.25 17.33
C GLU A 61 0.61 -1.36 18.36
N SER A 62 -0.47 -1.88 18.95
CA SER A 62 -1.30 -1.14 19.90
C SER A 62 -0.59 -0.78 21.21
N LYS A 63 0.46 -1.52 21.57
CA LYS A 63 1.28 -1.26 22.77
C LYS A 63 2.39 -0.25 22.51
N GLU A 64 2.97 -0.29 21.30
CA GLU A 64 4.11 0.54 20.93
C GLU A 64 3.71 1.92 20.43
N HIS A 65 2.52 2.04 19.84
CA HIS A 65 2.09 3.26 19.16
C HIS A 65 0.77 3.78 19.72
N THR A 66 0.71 5.10 19.89
CA THR A 66 -0.48 5.81 20.36
C THR A 66 -0.70 7.07 19.50
N GLY A 67 -1.87 7.69 19.62
CA GLY A 67 -2.20 8.90 18.88
C GLY A 67 -2.69 8.65 17.46
N GLU A 68 -2.88 9.76 16.72
CA GLU A 68 -3.36 9.76 15.34
C GLU A 68 -2.26 9.25 14.41
N ARG A 69 -2.59 8.19 13.66
CA ARG A 69 -1.64 7.50 12.79
C ARG A 69 -2.35 6.62 11.76
N ILE A 70 -1.60 6.22 10.74
CA ILE A 70 -1.98 5.18 9.79
C ILE A 70 -1.04 3.98 9.98
N VAL A 71 -1.58 2.78 9.90
CA VAL A 71 -0.85 1.52 9.94
C VAL A 71 -1.10 0.78 8.65
N LEU A 72 -0.01 0.32 8.01
CA LEU A 72 -0.03 -0.46 6.79
C LEU A 72 0.56 -1.84 7.06
N ILE A 73 -0.17 -2.89 6.67
CA ILE A 73 0.23 -4.28 6.89
C ILE A 73 0.10 -5.03 5.55
N PRO A 74 1.22 -5.46 4.95
CA PRO A 74 1.18 -6.44 3.88
C PRO A 74 0.70 -7.79 4.44
N TYR A 75 -0.22 -8.45 3.74
CA TYR A 75 -0.79 -9.72 4.17
C TYR A 75 -0.75 -10.73 3.03
N HIS A 76 -0.19 -11.90 3.30
CA HIS A 76 -0.03 -12.98 2.34
C HIS A 76 -1.08 -14.07 2.58
N LEU A 77 -1.98 -14.23 1.63
CA LEU A 77 -3.00 -15.28 1.64
C LEU A 77 -2.38 -16.64 1.27
N GLU A 78 -2.99 -17.73 1.74
CA GLU A 78 -2.50 -19.10 1.46
C GLU A 78 -2.45 -19.44 -0.04
N ASN A 79 -3.31 -18.81 -0.85
CA ASN A 79 -3.35 -18.98 -2.30
C ASN A 79 -2.25 -18.20 -3.06
N SER A 80 -1.18 -17.80 -2.38
CA SER A 80 -0.03 -17.07 -2.95
C SER A 80 -0.36 -15.67 -3.47
N HIS A 81 -1.40 -15.04 -2.93
CA HIS A 81 -1.76 -13.66 -3.25
C HIS A 81 -1.43 -12.71 -2.09
N TRP A 82 -0.90 -11.54 -2.46
CA TRP A 82 -0.72 -10.44 -1.53
C TRP A 82 -1.97 -9.55 -1.51
N ILE A 83 -2.37 -9.15 -0.30
CA ILE A 83 -3.38 -8.13 -0.04
C ILE A 83 -2.84 -7.13 0.97
N GLY A 84 -3.51 -5.98 1.08
CA GLY A 84 -3.19 -4.96 2.04
C GLY A 84 -4.21 -4.88 3.17
N ILE A 85 -3.74 -4.62 4.39
CA ILE A 85 -4.58 -4.13 5.48
C ILE A 85 -4.13 -2.71 5.80
N LEU A 86 -5.08 -1.77 5.82
CA LEU A 86 -4.87 -0.41 6.28
C LEU A 86 -5.70 -0.15 7.52
N MET A 87 -5.13 0.53 8.51
CA MET A 87 -5.87 1.04 9.65
C MET A 87 -5.53 2.51 9.85
N GLU A 88 -6.54 3.36 10.04
CA GLU A 88 -6.35 4.74 10.44
C GLU A 88 -6.95 4.93 11.83
N PHE A 89 -6.21 5.62 12.70
CA PHE A 89 -6.58 5.85 14.08
C PHE A 89 -6.79 7.33 14.38
N HIS A 90 -7.74 7.61 15.25
CA HIS A 90 -7.88 8.91 15.89
C HIS A 90 -6.81 9.13 16.98
N SER A 91 -6.67 10.37 17.44
CA SER A 91 -5.75 10.74 18.53
C SER A 91 -6.03 10.01 19.86
N ASN A 92 -7.26 9.56 20.08
CA ASN A 92 -7.65 8.75 21.24
C ASN A 92 -7.34 7.25 21.09
N GLY A 93 -6.69 6.83 19.99
CA GLY A 93 -6.35 5.44 19.71
C GLY A 93 -7.52 4.59 19.20
N GLN A 94 -8.70 5.16 18.97
CA GLN A 94 -9.81 4.44 18.34
C GLN A 94 -9.62 4.34 16.83
N ILE A 95 -10.06 3.22 16.26
CA ILE A 95 -10.05 3.01 14.82
C ILE A 95 -11.04 3.96 14.16
N LYS A 96 -10.53 4.81 13.27
CA LYS A 96 -11.31 5.66 12.37
C LYS A 96 -11.82 4.86 11.16
N ARG A 97 -10.95 4.03 10.59
CA ARG A 97 -11.29 3.07 9.54
C ARG A 97 -10.29 1.92 9.52
N ALA A 98 -10.75 0.76 9.09
CA ALA A 98 -9.91 -0.40 8.82
C ALA A 98 -10.35 -1.00 7.48
N GLU A 99 -9.40 -1.15 6.55
CA GLU A 99 -9.66 -1.49 5.17
C GLU A 99 -8.90 -2.77 4.78
N TYR A 100 -9.60 -3.69 4.13
CA TYR A 100 -9.05 -4.85 3.42
C TYR A 100 -8.93 -4.50 1.95
N ILE A 101 -7.72 -4.61 1.40
CA ILE A 101 -7.39 -4.12 0.05
C ILE A 101 -6.89 -5.30 -0.78
N GLY A 102 -7.81 -5.95 -1.48
CA GLY A 102 -7.50 -7.05 -2.40
C GLY A 102 -6.94 -6.54 -3.74
N SER A 103 -5.80 -7.08 -4.17
CA SER A 103 -5.17 -6.76 -5.45
C SER A 103 -5.72 -7.58 -6.64
N VAL A 104 -6.53 -8.60 -6.39
CA VAL A 104 -7.07 -9.54 -7.40
C VAL A 104 -8.59 -9.43 -7.47
N ASN A 105 -9.16 -9.65 -8.67
CA ASN A 105 -10.61 -9.73 -8.89
C ASN A 105 -11.19 -10.97 -8.18
N GLY A 106 -12.35 -10.82 -7.52
CA GLY A 106 -12.99 -11.92 -6.79
C GLY A 106 -12.47 -12.14 -5.37
N LEU A 107 -11.48 -11.36 -4.92
CA LEU A 107 -11.15 -11.19 -3.50
C LEU A 107 -11.86 -9.94 -2.97
N ASP A 108 -13.19 -9.97 -3.03
CA ASP A 108 -14.05 -8.84 -2.66
C ASP A 108 -14.78 -9.06 -1.33
N ASP A 109 -14.39 -10.11 -0.59
CA ASP A 109 -14.86 -10.43 0.75
C ASP A 109 -13.67 -10.58 1.71
N VAL A 110 -13.85 -10.12 2.95
CA VAL A 110 -12.86 -10.32 4.01
C VAL A 110 -12.96 -11.77 4.51
N PRO A 111 -11.88 -12.56 4.50
CA PRO A 111 -11.92 -13.91 5.05
C PRO A 111 -12.32 -13.90 6.54
N ASP A 112 -13.25 -14.77 6.93
CA ASP A 112 -13.75 -14.86 8.32
C ASP A 112 -12.62 -15.06 9.34
N GLY A 113 -11.62 -15.88 8.99
CA GLY A 113 -10.45 -16.12 9.85
C GLY A 113 -9.66 -14.84 10.12
N LEU A 114 -9.48 -14.01 9.09
CA LEU A 114 -8.80 -12.73 9.17
C LEU A 114 -9.62 -11.73 10.02
N GLN A 115 -10.92 -11.62 9.75
CA GLN A 115 -11.85 -10.78 10.51
C GLN A 115 -11.92 -11.19 12.00
N LYS A 116 -11.86 -12.50 12.29
CA LYS A 116 -11.83 -13.04 13.65
C LYS A 116 -10.55 -12.69 14.39
N GLN A 117 -9.38 -12.76 13.74
CA GLN A 117 -8.12 -12.33 14.35
C GLN A 117 -8.12 -10.83 14.65
N PHE A 118 -8.63 -10.02 13.72
CA PHE A 118 -8.74 -8.57 13.87
C PHE A 118 -9.65 -8.19 15.06
N THR A 119 -10.84 -8.79 15.17
CA THR A 119 -11.82 -8.48 16.23
C THR A 119 -11.39 -8.89 17.62
N LYS A 120 -10.44 -9.83 17.77
CA LYS A 120 -9.85 -10.12 19.08
C LYS A 120 -9.07 -8.94 19.66
N VAL A 121 -8.46 -8.13 18.81
CA VAL A 121 -7.70 -6.94 19.23
C VAL A 121 -8.59 -5.70 19.24
N TYR A 122 -9.51 -5.59 18.28
CA TYR A 122 -10.45 -4.48 18.17
C TYR A 122 -11.89 -4.99 18.11
N PRO A 123 -12.54 -5.28 19.26
CA PRO A 123 -13.85 -5.94 19.32
C PRO A 123 -14.99 -5.20 18.62
N ASN A 124 -14.89 -3.88 18.52
CA ASN A 124 -15.90 -3.03 17.88
C ASN A 124 -15.51 -2.62 16.45
N GLY A 125 -14.41 -3.14 15.93
CA GLY A 125 -13.91 -2.83 14.59
C GLY A 125 -14.34 -3.89 13.56
N SER A 126 -14.43 -3.47 12.31
CA SER A 126 -14.60 -4.37 11.16
C SER A 126 -13.71 -3.95 10.02
N LEU A 127 -13.13 -4.92 9.31
CA LEU A 127 -12.41 -4.65 8.07
C LEU A 127 -13.42 -4.45 6.96
N GLN A 128 -13.30 -3.33 6.26
CA GLN A 128 -14.15 -2.97 5.13
C GLN A 128 -13.39 -3.20 3.84
N VAL A 129 -14.01 -3.85 2.88
CA VAL A 129 -13.38 -4.09 1.58
C VAL A 129 -13.23 -2.76 0.85
N LYS A 130 -12.02 -2.50 0.35
CA LYS A 130 -11.72 -1.34 -0.48
C LYS A 130 -11.17 -1.76 -1.81
N SER A 131 -11.89 -1.41 -2.86
CA SER A 131 -11.44 -1.53 -4.22
C SER A 131 -10.48 -0.40 -4.56
N VAL A 132 -9.25 -0.76 -4.95
CA VAL A 132 -8.26 0.16 -5.50
C VAL A 132 -7.93 -0.31 -6.92
N GLN A 133 -6.66 -0.48 -7.29
CA GLN A 133 -6.29 -1.07 -8.56
C GLN A 133 -6.38 -2.59 -8.47
N LYS A 134 -7.04 -3.20 -9.45
CA LYS A 134 -7.14 -4.65 -9.57
C LYS A 134 -6.19 -5.12 -10.68
N GLN A 135 -5.62 -6.29 -10.48
CA GLN A 135 -4.74 -6.91 -11.44
C GLN A 135 -5.53 -7.35 -12.69
N ASN A 136 -5.00 -7.03 -13.88
CA ASN A 136 -5.55 -7.46 -15.17
C ASN A 136 -4.82 -8.68 -15.75
N ASP A 137 -3.70 -9.10 -15.14
CA ASP A 137 -2.86 -10.24 -15.52
C ASP A 137 -2.55 -11.11 -14.28
N SER A 138 -1.73 -12.17 -14.39
CA SER A 138 -1.49 -13.12 -13.29
C SER A 138 -0.20 -12.90 -12.51
N ASN A 139 0.66 -11.92 -12.86
CA ASN A 139 2.07 -11.94 -12.46
C ASN A 139 2.60 -10.86 -11.48
N ASN A 140 1.80 -9.97 -10.88
CA ASN A 140 2.37 -8.98 -9.95
C ASN A 140 1.45 -8.50 -8.79
N SER A 141 0.88 -9.44 -8.03
CA SER A 141 0.11 -9.12 -6.82
C SER A 141 0.94 -8.36 -5.77
N THR A 142 2.25 -8.60 -5.71
CA THR A 142 3.19 -7.94 -4.79
C THR A 142 3.30 -6.44 -5.05
N ALA A 143 3.69 -6.01 -6.26
CA ALA A 143 3.86 -4.58 -6.53
C ALA A 143 2.52 -3.82 -6.44
N LEU A 144 1.45 -4.43 -6.94
CA LEU A 144 0.11 -3.85 -6.83
C LEU A 144 -0.34 -3.71 -5.38
N THR A 145 -0.03 -4.67 -4.50
CA THR A 145 -0.34 -4.55 -3.08
C THR A 145 0.40 -3.38 -2.43
N VAL A 146 1.67 -3.18 -2.77
CA VAL A 146 2.43 -2.02 -2.27
C VAL A 146 1.77 -0.71 -2.73
N ASP A 147 1.52 -0.59 -4.03
CA ASP A 147 0.97 0.64 -4.60
C ASP A 147 -0.45 0.90 -4.07
N ASN A 148 -1.28 -0.13 -3.96
CA ASN A 148 -2.63 -0.02 -3.41
C ASN A 148 -2.64 0.39 -1.93
N LEU A 149 -1.71 -0.11 -1.11
CA LEU A 149 -1.60 0.31 0.29
C LEU A 149 -1.22 1.79 0.40
N LEU A 150 -0.27 2.24 -0.43
CA LEU A 150 0.15 3.65 -0.47
C LEU A 150 -0.99 4.55 -0.99
N ILE A 151 -1.67 4.17 -2.08
CA ILE A 151 -2.84 4.88 -2.60
C ILE A 151 -3.95 4.93 -1.55
N ALA A 152 -4.24 3.83 -0.85
CA ALA A 152 -5.29 3.79 0.17
C ALA A 152 -4.99 4.69 1.37
N ALA A 153 -3.71 4.85 1.72
CA ALA A 153 -3.21 5.81 2.69
C ALA A 153 -3.15 7.25 2.17
N ASN A 154 -3.59 7.50 0.94
CA ASN A 154 -3.48 8.78 0.25
C ASN A 154 -2.02 9.26 0.12
N VAL A 155 -1.07 8.34 -0.04
CA VAL A 155 0.33 8.67 -0.30
C VAL A 155 0.50 8.98 -1.78
N ARG A 156 1.16 10.10 -2.10
CA ARG A 156 1.44 10.47 -3.49
C ARG A 156 2.56 9.62 -4.06
N LEU A 157 2.29 8.88 -5.14
CA LEU A 157 3.31 8.12 -5.84
C LEU A 157 3.94 8.95 -6.98
N PRO A 158 5.23 8.75 -7.29
CA PRO A 158 5.84 9.38 -8.46
C PRO A 158 5.15 8.90 -9.74
N THR A 159 4.67 9.83 -10.56
CA THR A 159 4.27 9.53 -11.94
C THR A 159 5.52 9.38 -12.81
N ASN A 160 5.80 8.18 -13.30
CA ASN A 160 6.73 8.00 -14.43
C ASN A 160 6.06 8.56 -15.68
N ILE A 161 6.34 9.82 -16.01
CA ILE A 161 5.97 10.39 -17.30
C ILE A 161 6.98 9.84 -18.32
N ASN A 162 6.67 8.71 -18.96
CA ASN A 162 7.27 8.40 -20.26
C ASN A 162 6.59 9.32 -21.28
N CYS A 163 7.18 10.50 -21.47
CA CYS A 163 6.83 11.39 -22.56
C CYS A 163 7.40 10.76 -23.84
N SER A 164 6.62 9.89 -24.49
CA SER A 164 6.83 9.58 -25.90
C SER A 164 6.39 10.79 -26.71
N THR A 165 7.25 11.80 -26.82
CA THR A 165 7.12 12.79 -27.89
C THR A 165 7.58 12.15 -29.18
N GLU A 166 6.61 11.72 -29.98
CA GLU A 166 6.77 11.59 -31.43
C GLU A 166 7.17 12.97 -31.99
N GLU A 167 8.46 13.18 -32.22
CA GLU A 167 8.90 14.24 -33.12
C GLU A 167 8.73 13.75 -34.57
N THR A 168 7.50 13.90 -35.08
CA THR A 168 7.35 14.20 -36.51
C THR A 168 7.54 15.70 -36.67
N SER A 169 8.70 16.11 -37.20
CA SER A 169 8.87 17.44 -37.76
C SER A 169 9.48 17.36 -39.14
N THR A 170 8.56 17.51 -40.09
CA THR A 170 8.70 17.82 -41.50
C THR A 170 9.77 18.89 -41.78
N LEU A 171 10.76 18.56 -42.61
CA LEU A 171 11.47 19.55 -43.42
C LEU A 171 10.75 19.67 -44.78
N SER A 172 10.19 20.84 -45.07
CA SER A 172 10.14 21.33 -46.45
C SER A 172 10.07 22.84 -46.50
N SER A 173 10.91 23.39 -47.36
CA SER A 173 11.39 24.75 -47.43
C SER A 173 10.38 25.73 -48.05
N ALA A 174 10.29 26.95 -47.52
CA ALA A 174 9.94 28.11 -48.33
C ALA A 174 10.56 29.39 -47.74
N THR A 175 11.47 29.95 -48.53
CA THR A 175 12.21 31.20 -48.41
C THR A 175 11.33 32.44 -48.22
N TYR A 176 11.65 33.25 -47.22
CA TYR A 176 11.10 34.59 -46.99
C TYR A 176 11.97 35.63 -47.71
N THR A 177 11.36 36.48 -48.55
CA THR A 177 11.97 37.70 -49.10
C THR A 177 11.22 38.91 -48.55
N PRO A 178 11.90 39.91 -47.95
CA PRO A 178 11.27 41.16 -47.54
C PRO A 178 11.51 42.27 -48.58
N LYS A 179 10.54 43.17 -48.74
CA LYS A 179 10.72 44.58 -49.19
C LYS A 179 9.37 45.33 -49.08
N GLU A 180 9.34 46.41 -48.28
CA GLU A 180 9.15 47.82 -48.71
C GLU A 180 7.68 48.12 -49.12
N GLU A 181 7.00 49.21 -48.79
CA GLU A 181 7.26 50.43 -48.04
C GLU A 181 5.90 51.19 -47.97
N CYS A 182 5.75 52.04 -46.95
CA CYS A 182 5.01 53.30 -46.92
C CYS A 182 3.52 53.45 -47.36
N ARG A 183 2.78 53.97 -46.37
CA ARG A 183 1.50 54.73 -46.34
C ARG A 183 0.19 53.94 -46.24
#